data_AF-A0A7W9B9R5-F1
#
_entry.id   AF-A0A7W9B9R5-F1
#
_cell.length_a   1.000
_cell.length_b   1.000
_cell.length_c   1.000
_cell.angle_alpha   90.00
_cell.angle_beta   90.00
_cell.angle_gamma   90.00
#
_symmetry.space_group_name_H-M   'P 1'
#
loop_
_entity.id
_entity.type
_entity.pdbx_description
1 polymer ?
#
loop_
_entity_poly.entity_id
_entity_poly.type
_entity_poly.pdbx_seq_one_letter_code
_entity_poly.pdbx_strand_id
1 'polypeptide(L)'
;MSESKSLSSANRAILAAAFLLLLAAVGHALWRDSPAEAPAPSAAPSADPIAALEARTRTAPDSAAAWQALGEARFDLADYRDAVAAYEKATALAPQNAGLWSALGEVRTYVDQRDPMPPAALEAFEKAIALDPREPRARYFLAVKKDLAGDHKGAIDDWFALLADTPQGAPWEPDLRRTIEQVGAIHKIAVADRLARTRPRALTADEMPIAARAIPGPSRAEMEAASQLPKGQQDAMIAGMVDGLEAKLKADPADVDRWIMLMRSRMTLGETAKATQALKDGIAANPEAAARLKAQARMLGVPGA
;
A
#
# COMPACT_ATOMS: atom_id res chain seq x y z
N MET A 1 -19.74 29.13 -45.07
CA MET A 1 -19.08 30.17 -44.25
C MET A 1 -19.76 30.19 -42.89
N SER A 2 -19.10 29.64 -41.87
CA SER A 2 -19.55 29.70 -40.48
C SER A 2 -18.60 30.66 -39.75
N GLU A 3 -19.05 31.89 -39.51
CA GLU A 3 -18.30 32.91 -38.77
C GLU A 3 -18.53 32.71 -37.26
N SER A 4 -17.48 32.30 -36.53
CA SER A 4 -17.44 32.43 -35.08
C SER A 4 -17.01 33.85 -34.70
N LYS A 5 -17.97 34.71 -34.32
CA LYS A 5 -17.67 36.02 -33.74
C LYS A 5 -17.21 35.87 -32.29
N SER A 6 -15.95 36.25 -32.08
CA SER A 6 -15.33 36.56 -30.79
C SER A 6 -16.17 37.56 -29.99
N LEU A 7 -16.48 37.23 -28.74
CA LEU A 7 -17.13 38.15 -27.79
C LEU A 7 -16.11 39.20 -27.29
N SER A 8 -16.52 40.48 -27.37
CA SER A 8 -15.77 41.67 -26.95
C SER A 8 -15.41 41.65 -25.45
N SER A 9 -14.26 42.25 -25.13
CA SER A 9 -13.70 42.42 -23.78
C SER A 9 -14.65 43.07 -22.77
N ALA A 10 -15.67 43.81 -23.22
CA ALA A 10 -16.71 44.40 -22.37
C ALA A 10 -17.59 43.36 -21.66
N ASN A 11 -17.83 42.17 -22.26
CA ASN A 11 -18.65 41.12 -21.63
C ASN A 11 -17.89 40.31 -20.56
N ARG A 12 -16.55 40.39 -20.52
CA ARG A 12 -15.73 39.74 -19.48
C ARG A 12 -15.68 40.54 -18.17
N ALA A 13 -15.84 41.86 -18.24
CA ALA A 13 -15.84 42.73 -17.06
C ALA A 13 -17.16 42.66 -16.25
N ILE A 14 -18.30 42.44 -16.91
CA ILE A 14 -19.62 42.39 -16.24
C ILE A 14 -19.81 41.07 -15.46
N LEU A 15 -19.24 39.96 -15.92
CA LEU A 15 -19.27 38.67 -15.19
C LEU A 15 -18.31 38.63 -13.99
N ALA A 16 -17.21 39.39 -14.02
CA ALA A 16 -16.28 39.51 -12.89
C ALA A 16 -16.87 40.32 -11.71
N ALA A 17 -17.74 41.30 -11.98
CA ALA A 17 -18.38 42.12 -10.95
C ALA A 17 -19.53 41.39 -10.22
N ALA A 18 -20.17 40.39 -10.85
CA ALA A 18 -21.25 39.63 -10.22
C ALA A 18 -20.76 38.49 -9.29
N PHE A 19 -19.54 37.99 -9.48
CA PHE A 19 -18.98 36.91 -8.64
C PHE A 19 -18.34 37.44 -7.34
N LEU A 20 -17.83 38.68 -7.35
CA LEU A 20 -17.23 39.32 -6.18
C LEU A 20 -18.26 39.84 -5.15
N LEU A 21 -19.51 40.08 -5.57
CA LEU A 21 -20.59 40.48 -4.64
C LEU A 21 -21.28 39.30 -3.93
N LEU A 22 -21.11 38.08 -4.43
CA LEU A 22 -21.59 36.86 -3.76
C LEU A 22 -20.63 36.36 -2.66
N LEU A 23 -19.36 36.78 -2.69
CA LEU A 23 -18.36 36.46 -1.65
C LEU A 23 -18.41 37.40 -0.44
N ALA A 24 -19.01 38.59 -0.56
CA ALA A 24 -19.12 39.55 0.55
C ALA A 24 -20.34 39.33 1.47
N ALA A 25 -21.37 38.60 1.02
CA ALA A 25 -22.59 38.39 1.80
C ALA A 25 -22.58 37.13 2.69
N VAL A 26 -21.73 36.13 2.39
CA VAL A 26 -21.61 34.91 3.21
C VAL A 26 -20.60 35.08 4.35
N GLY A 27 -19.60 35.96 4.20
CA GLY A 27 -18.60 36.23 5.24
C GLY A 27 -19.13 37.01 6.46
N HIS A 28 -20.15 37.86 6.29
CA HIS A 28 -20.68 38.69 7.39
C HIS A 28 -21.69 37.94 8.29
N ALA A 29 -22.31 36.87 7.81
CA ALA A 29 -23.31 36.10 8.58
C ALA A 29 -22.69 35.02 9.48
N LEU A 30 -21.43 34.63 9.25
CA LEU A 30 -20.74 33.60 10.05
C LEU A 30 -19.83 34.16 11.17
N TRP A 31 -19.70 35.49 11.27
CA TRP A 31 -18.85 36.13 12.30
C TRP A 31 -19.64 36.64 13.53
N ARG A 32 -20.97 36.68 13.52
CA ARG A 32 -21.71 37.38 14.58
C ARG A 32 -22.11 36.55 15.81
N ASP A 33 -22.15 35.22 15.72
CA ASP A 33 -22.68 34.37 16.83
C ASP A 33 -21.72 33.26 17.29
N SER A 34 -20.46 33.59 17.60
CA SER A 34 -19.63 32.69 18.41
C SER A 34 -18.86 33.48 19.46
N PRO A 35 -19.21 33.36 20.76
CA PRO A 35 -18.35 33.86 21.83
C PRO A 35 -17.06 33.04 21.81
N ALA A 36 -15.96 33.77 21.71
CA ALA A 36 -14.61 33.23 21.57
C ALA A 36 -14.18 32.47 22.82
N GLU A 37 -13.95 31.17 22.68
CA GLU A 37 -12.93 30.46 23.43
C GLU A 37 -11.99 29.86 22.39
N ALA A 38 -10.83 30.49 22.22
CA ALA A 38 -9.82 30.06 21.26
C ALA A 38 -9.20 28.74 21.73
N PRO A 39 -9.30 27.62 21.00
CA PRO A 39 -8.36 26.54 21.21
C PRO A 39 -7.01 27.04 20.73
N ALA A 40 -6.02 27.01 21.63
CA ALA A 40 -4.64 27.27 21.28
C ALA A 40 -4.25 26.49 20.01
N PRO A 41 -3.47 27.07 19.07
CA PRO A 41 -2.87 26.28 18.01
C PRO A 41 -1.78 25.39 18.62
N SER A 42 -2.17 24.24 19.16
CA SER A 42 -1.30 23.07 19.27
C SER A 42 -1.56 22.19 18.06
N ALA A 43 -1.26 22.73 16.88
CA ALA A 43 -0.82 21.91 15.78
C ALA A 43 0.70 21.99 15.85
N ALA A 44 1.34 20.91 16.33
CA ALA A 44 2.73 20.68 15.97
C ALA A 44 2.85 20.88 14.44
N PRO A 45 3.95 21.47 13.93
CA PRO A 45 4.16 21.52 12.49
C PRO A 45 3.94 20.11 11.96
N SER A 46 3.16 19.96 10.88
CA SER A 46 3.08 18.70 10.15
C SER A 46 4.53 18.29 9.89
N ALA A 47 5.01 17.30 10.64
CA ALA A 47 6.40 16.90 10.56
C ALA A 47 6.66 16.55 9.10
N ASP A 48 7.70 17.15 8.51
CA ASP A 48 8.17 16.78 7.18
C ASP A 48 8.27 15.24 7.15
N PRO A 49 7.44 14.55 6.33
CA PRO A 49 7.38 13.09 6.33
C PRO A 49 8.75 12.47 6.05
N ILE A 50 9.58 13.15 5.26
CA ILE A 50 10.96 12.73 4.98
C ILE A 50 11.81 12.88 6.23
N ALA A 51 11.77 14.02 6.93
CA ALA A 51 12.53 14.21 8.17
C ALA A 51 12.18 13.16 9.25
N ALA A 52 10.92 12.74 9.33
CA ALA A 52 10.49 11.67 10.23
C ALA A 52 11.08 10.30 9.81
N LEU A 53 11.12 10.00 8.51
CA LEU A 53 11.72 8.78 7.97
C LEU A 53 13.26 8.78 8.14
N GLU A 54 13.91 9.92 7.96
CA GLU A 54 15.35 10.10 8.22
C GLU A 54 15.69 9.98 9.72
N ALA A 55 14.81 10.46 10.61
CA ALA A 55 14.98 10.22 12.03
C ALA A 55 14.87 8.72 12.35
N ARG A 56 13.95 7.99 11.70
CA ARG A 56 13.82 6.53 11.84
C ARG A 56 15.05 5.77 11.34
N THR A 57 15.68 6.19 10.25
CA THR A 57 16.92 5.55 9.78
C THR A 57 18.11 5.85 10.70
N ARG A 58 18.11 6.98 11.41
CA ARG A 58 19.13 7.27 12.45
C ARG A 58 18.93 6.46 13.73
N THR A 59 17.69 6.25 14.16
CA THR A 59 17.40 5.46 15.37
C THR A 59 17.43 3.96 15.13
N ALA A 60 17.20 3.51 13.89
CA ALA A 60 17.28 2.11 13.47
C ALA A 60 18.14 1.96 12.20
N PRO A 61 19.46 2.22 12.27
CA PRO A 61 20.35 2.22 11.09
C PRO A 61 20.47 0.86 10.41
N ASP A 62 20.23 -0.23 11.15
CA ASP A 62 20.31 -1.60 10.64
C ASP A 62 18.96 -2.16 10.17
N SER A 63 17.91 -1.31 10.11
CA SER A 63 16.59 -1.71 9.66
C SER A 63 16.41 -1.50 8.16
N ALA A 64 16.48 -2.57 7.38
CA ALA A 64 16.20 -2.53 5.93
C ALA A 64 14.82 -1.92 5.64
N ALA A 65 13.81 -2.20 6.47
CA ALA A 65 12.46 -1.65 6.32
C ALA A 65 12.39 -0.13 6.57
N ALA A 66 13.22 0.41 7.47
CA ALA A 66 13.29 1.86 7.69
C ALA A 66 13.89 2.56 6.46
N TRP A 67 14.96 2.00 5.90
CA TRP A 67 15.59 2.49 4.67
C TRP A 67 14.69 2.34 3.44
N GLN A 68 13.96 1.23 3.33
CA GLN A 68 12.96 1.02 2.28
C GLN A 68 11.89 2.11 2.31
N ALA A 69 11.28 2.37 3.47
CA ALA A 69 10.23 3.38 3.59
C ALA A 69 10.73 4.80 3.24
N LEU A 70 11.99 5.13 3.57
CA LEU A 70 12.62 6.38 3.15
C LEU A 70 12.82 6.42 1.62
N GLY A 71 13.27 5.30 1.03
CA GLY A 71 13.44 5.17 -0.42
C GLY A 71 12.13 5.32 -1.18
N GLU A 72 11.05 4.68 -0.71
CA GLU A 72 9.69 4.81 -1.26
C GLU A 72 9.21 6.26 -1.21
N ALA A 73 9.28 6.91 -0.05
CA ALA A 73 8.82 8.28 0.09
C ALA A 73 9.61 9.28 -0.77
N ARG A 74 10.94 9.09 -0.90
CA ARG A 74 11.78 9.91 -1.78
C ARG A 74 11.47 9.66 -3.26
N PHE A 75 11.21 8.42 -3.64
CA PHE A 75 10.78 8.07 -5.00
C PHE A 75 9.45 8.75 -5.36
N ASP A 76 8.46 8.71 -4.47
CA ASP A 76 7.15 9.36 -4.66
C ASP A 76 7.27 10.89 -4.82
N LEU A 77 8.28 11.50 -4.19
CA LEU A 77 8.61 12.92 -4.32
C LEU A 77 9.54 13.22 -5.52
N ALA A 78 9.80 12.23 -6.38
CA ALA A 78 10.72 12.31 -7.51
C ALA A 78 12.18 12.65 -7.15
N ASP A 79 12.57 12.45 -5.88
CA ASP A 79 13.95 12.59 -5.41
C ASP A 79 14.74 11.30 -5.63
N TYR A 80 14.94 10.96 -6.91
CA TYR A 80 15.44 9.64 -7.30
C TYR A 80 16.85 9.36 -6.82
N ARG A 81 17.73 10.36 -6.74
CA ARG A 81 19.12 10.17 -6.31
C ARG A 81 19.19 9.76 -4.84
N ASP A 82 18.45 10.45 -3.99
CA ASP A 82 18.41 10.15 -2.57
C ASP A 82 17.55 8.91 -2.26
N ALA A 83 16.60 8.58 -3.13
CA ALA A 83 15.91 7.28 -3.09
C ALA A 83 16.87 6.13 -3.41
N VAL A 84 17.74 6.25 -4.43
CA VAL A 84 18.78 5.24 -4.72
C VAL A 84 19.64 5.00 -3.49
N ALA A 85 20.14 6.05 -2.84
CA ALA A 85 20.97 5.91 -1.65
C ALA A 85 20.26 5.14 -0.51
N ALA A 86 18.97 5.40 -0.29
CA ALA A 86 18.17 4.70 0.71
C ALA A 86 17.98 3.21 0.34
N TYR A 87 17.65 2.90 -0.92
CA TYR A 87 17.51 1.52 -1.37
C TYR A 87 18.83 0.74 -1.41
N GLU A 88 19.97 1.39 -1.67
CA GLU A 88 21.29 0.77 -1.56
C GLU A 88 21.59 0.36 -0.11
N LYS A 89 21.21 1.18 0.88
CA LYS A 89 21.28 0.78 2.29
C LYS A 89 20.34 -0.37 2.61
N ALA A 90 19.10 -0.32 2.12
CA ALA A 90 18.13 -1.39 2.35
C ALA A 90 18.58 -2.75 1.78
N THR A 91 19.11 -2.76 0.55
CA THR A 91 19.63 -3.96 -0.12
C THR A 91 20.92 -4.48 0.53
N ALA A 92 21.80 -3.61 1.04
CA ALA A 92 22.97 -4.04 1.80
C ALA A 92 22.59 -4.75 3.12
N LEU A 93 21.53 -4.29 3.79
CA LEU A 93 21.02 -4.87 5.05
C LEU A 93 20.20 -6.14 4.84
N ALA A 94 19.50 -6.25 3.71
CA ALA A 94 18.66 -7.41 3.37
C ALA A 94 18.97 -7.92 1.94
N PRO A 95 20.17 -8.49 1.71
CA PRO A 95 20.65 -8.83 0.37
C PRO A 95 19.88 -9.97 -0.32
N GLN A 96 19.06 -10.71 0.43
CA GLN A 96 18.22 -11.81 -0.06
C GLN A 96 16.78 -11.38 -0.35
N ASN A 97 16.45 -10.09 -0.24
CA ASN A 97 15.12 -9.57 -0.51
C ASN A 97 15.00 -9.13 -1.97
N ALA A 98 14.36 -9.95 -2.81
CA ALA A 98 14.14 -9.66 -4.22
C ALA A 98 13.40 -8.34 -4.46
N GLY A 99 12.41 -8.00 -3.62
CA GLY A 99 11.61 -6.78 -3.75
C GLY A 99 12.39 -5.49 -3.53
N LEU A 100 13.43 -5.52 -2.68
CA LEU A 100 14.33 -4.38 -2.49
C LEU A 100 15.26 -4.19 -3.69
N TRP A 101 15.75 -5.29 -4.26
CA TRP A 101 16.57 -5.24 -5.47
C TRP A 101 15.77 -4.74 -6.68
N SER A 102 14.53 -5.21 -6.83
CA SER A 102 13.65 -4.75 -7.91
C SER A 102 13.33 -3.25 -7.74
N ALA A 103 13.05 -2.79 -6.51
CA ALA A 103 12.81 -1.37 -6.23
C ALA A 103 14.04 -0.49 -6.53
N LEU A 104 15.24 -0.94 -6.13
CA LEU A 104 16.49 -0.26 -6.46
C LEU A 104 16.68 -0.14 -7.96
N GLY A 105 16.39 -1.21 -8.71
CA GLY A 105 16.42 -1.21 -10.18
C GLY A 105 15.48 -0.17 -10.76
N GLU A 106 14.23 -0.13 -10.29
CA GLU A 106 13.22 0.84 -10.73
C GLU A 106 13.68 2.27 -10.46
N VAL A 107 14.08 2.61 -9.24
CA VAL A 107 14.52 4.00 -8.96
C VAL A 107 15.69 4.41 -9.86
N ARG A 108 16.61 3.50 -10.16
CA ARG A 108 17.74 3.77 -11.06
C ARG A 108 17.31 4.11 -12.49
N THR A 109 16.17 3.61 -12.99
CA THR A 109 15.67 3.98 -14.33
C THR A 109 15.14 5.42 -14.40
N TYR A 110 14.89 6.07 -13.27
CA TYR A 110 14.38 7.45 -13.21
C TYR A 110 15.48 8.51 -13.01
N VAL A 111 16.72 8.10 -12.73
CA VAL A 111 17.82 9.04 -12.42
C VAL A 111 18.28 9.83 -13.66
N ASP A 112 18.34 9.18 -14.82
CA ASP A 112 18.68 9.83 -16.10
C ASP A 112 17.64 9.46 -17.16
N GLN A 113 16.84 10.43 -17.57
CA GLN A 113 15.78 10.23 -18.57
C GLN A 113 16.32 9.90 -19.98
N ARG A 114 17.62 10.08 -20.23
CA ARG A 114 18.25 9.73 -21.51
C ARG A 114 18.60 8.26 -21.62
N ASP A 115 18.73 7.59 -20.47
CA ASP A 115 19.03 6.17 -20.39
C ASP A 115 17.90 5.47 -19.62
N PRO A 116 16.85 4.98 -20.32
CA PRO A 116 15.70 4.37 -19.66
C PRO A 116 16.02 3.01 -19.01
N MET A 117 17.22 2.45 -19.24
CA MET A 117 17.63 1.16 -18.68
C MET A 117 19.15 1.13 -18.43
N PRO A 118 19.65 1.89 -17.45
CA PRO A 118 21.09 1.94 -17.19
C PRO A 118 21.60 0.58 -16.70
N PRO A 119 22.88 0.22 -16.94
CA PRO A 119 23.45 -1.07 -16.54
C PRO A 119 23.22 -1.40 -15.06
N ALA A 120 23.36 -0.41 -14.17
CA ALA A 120 23.13 -0.57 -12.74
C ALA A 120 21.67 -0.90 -12.39
N ALA A 121 20.68 -0.46 -13.18
CA ALA A 121 19.28 -0.86 -13.00
C ALA A 121 19.10 -2.32 -13.43
N LEU A 122 19.66 -2.69 -14.59
CA LEU A 122 19.60 -4.05 -15.11
C LEU A 122 20.20 -5.07 -14.14
N GLU A 123 21.39 -4.80 -13.60
CA GLU A 123 22.04 -5.64 -12.57
C GLU A 123 21.14 -5.86 -11.35
N ALA A 124 20.40 -4.84 -10.91
CA ALA A 124 19.50 -4.94 -9.77
C ALA A 124 18.28 -5.80 -10.10
N PHE A 125 17.69 -5.68 -11.30
CA PHE A 125 16.60 -6.55 -11.74
C PHE A 125 17.05 -8.00 -11.94
N GLU A 126 18.25 -8.22 -12.49
CA GLU A 126 18.84 -9.56 -12.63
C GLU A 126 19.11 -10.20 -11.25
N LYS A 127 19.53 -9.40 -10.27
CA LYS A 127 19.66 -9.88 -8.89
C LYS A 127 18.30 -10.24 -8.30
N ALA A 128 17.27 -9.41 -8.51
CA ALA A 128 15.91 -9.68 -8.03
C ALA A 128 15.35 -10.98 -8.62
N ILE A 129 15.45 -11.18 -9.94
CA ILE A 129 14.91 -12.39 -10.60
C ILE A 129 15.69 -13.66 -10.24
N ALA A 130 16.98 -13.55 -9.92
CA ALA A 130 17.77 -14.67 -9.42
C ALA A 130 17.38 -15.08 -7.99
N LEU A 131 16.88 -14.15 -7.19
CA LEU A 131 16.37 -14.40 -5.83
C LEU A 131 14.93 -14.91 -5.84
N ASP A 132 14.08 -14.28 -6.65
CA ASP A 132 12.69 -14.67 -6.85
C ASP A 132 12.32 -14.57 -8.35
N PRO A 133 12.25 -15.70 -9.07
CA PRO A 133 11.85 -15.73 -10.48
C PRO A 133 10.43 -15.20 -10.75
N ARG A 134 9.61 -15.03 -9.71
CA ARG A 134 8.24 -14.54 -9.81
C ARG A 134 8.08 -13.07 -9.43
N GLU A 135 9.15 -12.36 -9.09
CA GLU A 135 9.06 -10.94 -8.72
C GLU A 135 8.44 -10.11 -9.87
N PRO A 136 7.22 -9.56 -9.71
CA PRO A 136 6.51 -8.81 -10.75
C PRO A 136 7.26 -7.63 -11.36
N ARG A 137 7.87 -6.76 -10.53
CA ARG A 137 8.59 -5.56 -10.96
C ARG A 137 9.83 -5.94 -11.77
N ALA A 138 10.60 -6.93 -11.32
CA ALA A 138 11.77 -7.37 -12.06
C ALA A 138 11.39 -7.96 -13.43
N ARG A 139 10.34 -8.80 -13.48
CA ARG A 139 9.81 -9.35 -14.73
C ARG A 139 9.34 -8.25 -15.69
N TYR A 140 8.67 -7.23 -15.17
CA TYR A 140 8.21 -6.09 -15.97
C TYR A 140 9.38 -5.37 -16.65
N PHE A 141 10.39 -4.97 -15.88
CA PHE A 141 11.52 -4.19 -16.42
C PHE A 141 12.48 -5.02 -17.28
N LEU A 142 12.62 -6.32 -17.04
CA LEU A 142 13.38 -7.21 -17.94
C LEU A 142 12.69 -7.37 -19.30
N ALA A 143 11.35 -7.36 -19.33
CA ALA A 143 10.59 -7.29 -20.58
C ALA A 143 10.72 -5.90 -21.25
N VAL A 144 10.74 -4.80 -20.49
CA VAL A 144 11.08 -3.47 -21.03
C VAL A 144 12.47 -3.48 -21.68
N LYS A 145 13.47 -4.14 -21.07
CA LYS A 145 14.80 -4.28 -21.66
C LYS A 145 14.77 -5.06 -22.99
N LYS A 146 13.91 -6.08 -23.13
CA LYS A 146 13.71 -6.78 -24.43
C LYS A 146 13.09 -5.85 -25.47
N ASP A 147 12.09 -5.07 -25.07
CA ASP A 147 11.41 -4.10 -25.93
C ASP A 147 12.37 -3.03 -26.46
N LEU A 148 13.18 -2.44 -25.57
CA LEU A 148 14.24 -1.49 -25.91
C LEU A 148 15.30 -2.08 -26.85
N ALA A 149 15.54 -3.39 -26.77
CA ALA A 149 16.45 -4.11 -27.66
C ALA A 149 15.81 -4.50 -29.01
N GLY A 150 14.53 -4.15 -29.25
CA GLY A 150 13.80 -4.45 -30.47
C GLY A 150 13.03 -5.77 -30.47
N ASP A 151 13.14 -6.57 -29.41
CA ASP A 151 12.35 -7.81 -29.24
C ASP A 151 10.97 -7.50 -28.64
N HIS A 152 10.18 -6.70 -29.37
CA HIS A 152 8.85 -6.26 -28.95
C HIS A 152 7.88 -7.44 -28.74
N LYS A 153 8.02 -8.48 -29.57
CA LYS A 153 7.19 -9.69 -29.44
C LYS A 153 7.56 -10.48 -28.19
N GLY A 154 8.84 -10.70 -27.92
CA GLY A 154 9.31 -11.36 -26.71
C GLY A 154 8.96 -10.57 -25.44
N ALA A 155 9.04 -9.25 -25.48
CA ALA A 155 8.59 -8.38 -24.38
C ALA A 155 7.09 -8.54 -24.11
N ILE A 156 6.26 -8.48 -25.15
CA ILE A 156 4.81 -8.72 -25.04
C ILE A 156 4.52 -10.11 -24.48
N ASP A 157 5.21 -11.15 -24.96
CA ASP A 157 5.05 -12.51 -24.47
C ASP A 157 5.35 -12.63 -22.96
N ASP A 158 6.44 -12.00 -22.50
CA ASP A 158 6.81 -11.94 -21.08
C ASP A 158 5.81 -11.15 -20.25
N TRP A 159 5.32 -10.00 -20.73
CA TRP A 159 4.29 -9.22 -20.04
C TRP A 159 2.96 -9.96 -19.96
N PHE A 160 2.60 -10.76 -20.96
CA PHE A 160 1.44 -11.64 -20.86
C PHE A 160 1.63 -12.76 -19.83
N ALA A 161 2.83 -13.32 -19.74
CA ALA A 161 3.15 -14.30 -18.69
C ALA A 161 3.08 -13.65 -17.30
N LEU A 162 3.54 -12.41 -17.17
CA LEU A 162 3.41 -11.62 -15.95
C LEU A 162 1.93 -11.37 -15.62
N LEU A 163 1.13 -10.94 -16.61
CA LEU A 163 -0.30 -10.68 -16.45
C LEU A 163 -1.08 -11.92 -15.99
N ALA A 164 -0.70 -13.10 -16.48
CA ALA A 164 -1.31 -14.36 -16.06
C ALA A 164 -0.98 -14.70 -14.59
N ASP A 165 0.22 -14.37 -14.11
CA ASP A 165 0.65 -14.60 -12.73
C ASP A 165 0.21 -13.48 -11.76
N THR A 166 -0.23 -12.33 -12.27
CA THR A 166 -0.77 -11.21 -11.51
C THR A 166 -1.94 -11.66 -10.63
N PRO A 167 -1.93 -11.38 -9.32
CA PRO A 167 -3.11 -11.61 -8.48
C PRO A 167 -4.28 -10.73 -8.91
N GLN A 168 -5.50 -11.29 -8.94
CA GLN A 168 -6.70 -10.54 -9.26
C GLN A 168 -6.88 -9.34 -8.32
N GLY A 169 -7.09 -8.15 -8.89
CA GLY A 169 -7.24 -6.90 -8.13
C GLY A 169 -5.92 -6.22 -7.77
N ALA A 170 -4.78 -6.72 -8.27
CA ALA A 170 -3.52 -6.00 -8.13
C ALA A 170 -3.62 -4.59 -8.75
N PRO A 171 -3.20 -3.53 -8.03
CA PRO A 171 -3.42 -2.15 -8.45
C PRO A 171 -2.67 -1.78 -9.75
N TRP A 172 -1.59 -2.51 -10.07
CA TRP A 172 -0.75 -2.31 -11.26
C TRP A 172 -1.23 -3.08 -12.49
N GLU A 173 -2.23 -3.96 -12.37
CA GLU A 173 -2.73 -4.78 -13.47
C GLU A 173 -3.26 -3.97 -14.67
N PRO A 174 -4.01 -2.87 -14.47
CA PRO A 174 -4.49 -2.05 -15.59
C PRO A 174 -3.36 -1.39 -16.38
N ASP A 175 -2.29 -0.99 -15.69
CA ASP A 175 -1.13 -0.36 -16.32
C ASP A 175 -0.33 -1.37 -17.14
N LEU A 176 -0.18 -2.61 -16.66
CA LEU A 176 0.44 -3.69 -17.43
C LEU A 176 -0.32 -3.98 -18.72
N ARG A 177 -1.66 -4.05 -18.67
CA ARG A 177 -2.49 -4.20 -19.87
C ARG A 177 -2.26 -3.05 -20.86
N ARG A 178 -2.25 -1.82 -20.35
CA ARG A 178 -2.02 -0.63 -21.17
C ARG A 178 -0.65 -0.68 -21.86
N THR A 179 0.40 -1.11 -21.17
CA THR A 179 1.73 -1.30 -21.77
C THR A 179 1.69 -2.32 -22.91
N ILE A 180 1.06 -3.48 -22.71
CA ILE A 180 0.90 -4.50 -23.76
C ILE A 180 0.14 -3.94 -24.97
N GLU A 181 -0.95 -3.20 -24.74
CA GLU A 181 -1.74 -2.56 -25.81
C GLU A 181 -0.94 -1.51 -26.57
N GLN A 182 -0.22 -0.63 -25.87
CA GLN A 182 0.55 0.45 -26.46
C GLN A 182 1.70 -0.08 -27.31
N VAL A 183 2.51 -0.99 -26.78
CA VAL A 183 3.61 -1.60 -27.53
C VAL A 183 3.08 -2.42 -28.69
N GLY A 184 1.99 -3.16 -28.48
CA GLY A 184 1.28 -3.87 -29.55
C GLY A 184 0.83 -2.94 -30.68
N ALA A 185 0.26 -1.78 -30.35
CA ALA A 185 -0.17 -0.79 -31.33
C ALA A 185 1.01 -0.16 -32.09
N ILE A 186 2.06 0.27 -31.37
CA ILE A 186 3.26 0.89 -31.96
C ILE A 186 3.94 -0.06 -32.95
N HIS A 187 4.07 -1.33 -32.58
CA HIS A 187 4.79 -2.34 -33.38
C HIS A 187 3.87 -3.21 -34.24
N LYS A 188 2.57 -2.87 -34.34
CA LYS A 188 1.56 -3.58 -35.14
C LYS A 188 1.43 -5.07 -34.81
N ILE A 189 1.52 -5.41 -33.52
CA ILE A 189 1.35 -6.77 -32.98
C ILE A 189 -0.07 -6.89 -32.43
N ALA A 190 -0.82 -7.88 -32.92
CA ALA A 190 -2.21 -8.10 -32.49
C ALA A 190 -2.28 -8.70 -31.07
N VAL A 191 -2.76 -7.91 -30.11
CA VAL A 191 -2.83 -8.29 -28.69
C VAL A 191 -4.26 -8.34 -28.12
N ALA A 192 -5.24 -7.69 -28.75
CA ALA A 192 -6.59 -7.51 -28.22
C ALA A 192 -7.28 -8.83 -27.83
N ASP A 193 -7.30 -9.80 -28.74
CA ASP A 193 -7.89 -11.12 -28.49
C ASP A 193 -7.20 -11.88 -27.34
N ARG A 194 -5.87 -11.74 -27.21
CA ARG A 194 -5.11 -12.39 -26.14
C ARG A 194 -5.35 -11.68 -24.81
N LEU A 195 -5.46 -10.36 -24.77
CA LEU A 195 -5.83 -9.58 -23.58
C LEU A 195 -7.22 -9.94 -23.08
N ALA A 196 -8.20 -10.09 -23.99
CA ALA A 196 -9.56 -10.48 -23.63
C ALA A 196 -9.65 -11.87 -22.98
N ARG A 197 -8.74 -12.78 -23.37
CA ARG A 197 -8.69 -14.15 -22.82
C ARG A 197 -7.77 -14.30 -21.61
N THR A 198 -6.74 -13.45 -21.49
CA THR A 198 -5.77 -13.53 -20.39
C THR A 198 -6.35 -12.89 -19.15
N ARG A 199 -6.61 -13.70 -18.12
CA ARG A 199 -7.11 -13.25 -16.83
C ARG A 199 -5.99 -13.31 -15.78
N PRO A 200 -5.88 -12.30 -14.89
CA PRO A 200 -5.07 -12.41 -13.68
C PRO A 200 -5.44 -13.67 -12.90
N ARG A 201 -4.48 -14.29 -12.23
CA ARG A 201 -4.75 -15.47 -11.40
C ARG A 201 -5.66 -15.13 -10.23
N ALA A 202 -6.40 -16.12 -9.76
CA ALA A 202 -7.15 -16.00 -8.51
C ALA A 202 -6.19 -15.71 -7.33
N LEU A 203 -6.71 -14.96 -6.35
CA LEU A 203 -6.03 -14.77 -5.07
C LEU A 203 -5.85 -16.12 -4.38
N THR A 204 -4.70 -16.35 -3.77
CA THR A 204 -4.51 -17.48 -2.86
C THR A 204 -5.23 -17.20 -1.54
N ALA A 205 -5.46 -18.24 -0.73
CA ALA A 205 -6.05 -18.08 0.59
C ALA A 205 -5.34 -16.96 1.37
N ASP A 206 -4.01 -17.01 1.43
CA ASP A 206 -3.15 -16.05 2.14
C ASP A 206 -3.27 -14.59 1.67
N GLU A 207 -3.62 -14.36 0.40
CA GLU A 207 -3.75 -13.02 -0.19
C GLU A 207 -5.16 -12.43 -0.06
N MET A 208 -6.18 -13.25 0.24
CA MET A 208 -7.54 -12.76 0.42
C MET A 208 -7.65 -11.88 1.67
N PRO A 209 -8.27 -10.67 1.57
CA PRO A 209 -8.57 -9.85 2.73
C PRO A 209 -9.36 -10.64 3.77
N ILE A 210 -9.07 -10.43 5.05
CA ILE A 210 -9.71 -11.15 6.17
C ILE A 210 -11.25 -11.09 6.08
N ALA A 211 -11.81 -9.96 5.64
CA ALA A 211 -13.25 -9.79 5.44
C ALA A 211 -13.84 -10.65 4.31
N ALA A 212 -13.05 -10.96 3.27
CA ALA A 212 -13.47 -11.82 2.16
C ALA A 212 -13.43 -13.31 2.52
N ARG A 213 -12.73 -13.68 3.60
CA ARG A 213 -12.73 -15.02 4.18
C ARG A 213 -13.90 -15.18 5.16
N ALA A 214 -15.12 -14.87 4.73
CA ALA A 214 -16.40 -15.04 5.45
C ALA A 214 -16.27 -15.31 6.97
N ILE A 215 -15.78 -14.31 7.72
CA ILE A 215 -15.80 -14.34 9.18
C ILE A 215 -17.11 -13.65 9.58
N PRO A 216 -18.07 -14.33 10.23
CA PRO A 216 -19.29 -13.67 10.67
C PRO A 216 -18.95 -12.61 11.71
N GLY A 217 -18.93 -11.34 11.30
CA GLY A 217 -18.94 -10.20 12.20
C GLY A 217 -20.35 -9.99 12.78
N PRO A 218 -20.49 -9.21 13.87
CA PRO A 218 -21.79 -8.86 14.42
C PRO A 218 -22.64 -8.18 13.34
N SER A 219 -23.93 -8.53 13.30
CA SER A 219 -24.85 -7.96 12.32
C SER A 219 -24.96 -6.44 12.50
N ARG A 220 -25.41 -5.73 11.45
CA ARG A 220 -25.59 -4.27 11.53
C ARG A 220 -26.52 -3.85 12.68
N ALA A 221 -27.55 -4.65 12.95
CA ALA A 221 -28.45 -4.45 14.10
C ALA A 221 -27.74 -4.63 15.44
N GLU A 222 -26.81 -5.61 15.54
CA GLU A 222 -25.99 -5.82 16.74
C GLU A 222 -25.00 -4.68 16.97
N MET A 223 -24.42 -4.11 15.91
CA MET A 223 -23.52 -2.95 16.02
C MET A 223 -24.27 -1.68 16.45
N GLU A 224 -25.47 -1.45 15.92
CA GLU A 224 -26.31 -0.31 16.31
C GLU A 224 -26.77 -0.43 17.77
N ALA A 225 -27.21 -1.63 18.19
CA ALA A 225 -27.55 -1.90 19.59
C ALA A 225 -26.35 -1.73 20.53
N ALA A 226 -25.15 -2.19 20.13
CA ALA A 226 -23.92 -2.04 20.90
C ALA A 226 -23.51 -0.57 21.08
N SER A 227 -23.73 0.26 20.06
CA SER A 227 -23.37 1.69 20.08
C SER A 227 -24.23 2.54 21.01
N GLN A 228 -25.41 2.04 21.40
CA GLN A 228 -26.31 2.70 22.34
C GLN A 228 -26.08 2.31 23.81
N LEU A 229 -25.19 1.33 24.07
CA LEU A 229 -24.85 0.94 25.43
C LEU A 229 -23.92 1.98 26.09
N PRO A 230 -24.05 2.19 27.42
CA PRO A 230 -23.05 2.94 28.17
C PRO A 230 -21.65 2.33 27.96
N LYS A 231 -20.62 3.17 27.78
CA LYS A 231 -19.25 2.76 27.44
C LYS A 231 -18.72 1.57 28.26
N GLY A 232 -18.96 1.56 29.57
CA GLY A 232 -18.54 0.45 30.44
C GLY A 232 -19.24 -0.89 30.20
N GLN A 233 -20.47 -0.89 29.69
CA GLN A 233 -21.17 -2.13 29.26
C GLN A 233 -20.72 -2.58 27.87
N GLN A 234 -20.40 -1.64 26.98
CA GLN A 234 -19.85 -1.93 25.66
C GLN A 234 -18.49 -2.63 25.79
N ASP A 235 -17.60 -2.13 26.65
CA ASP A 235 -16.28 -2.72 26.90
C ASP A 235 -16.39 -4.15 27.48
N ALA A 236 -17.31 -4.38 28.42
CA ALA A 236 -17.55 -5.69 29.01
C ALA A 236 -18.11 -6.70 27.98
N MET A 237 -18.98 -6.24 27.08
CA MET A 237 -19.51 -7.07 26.00
C MET A 237 -18.40 -7.44 24.99
N ILE A 238 -17.56 -6.48 24.59
CA ILE A 238 -16.42 -6.74 23.70
C ILE A 238 -15.45 -7.73 24.36
N ALA A 239 -15.12 -7.55 25.65
CA ALA A 239 -14.27 -8.48 26.39
C ALA A 239 -14.84 -9.91 26.38
N GLY A 240 -16.15 -10.08 26.61
CA GLY A 240 -16.82 -11.38 26.55
C GLY A 240 -16.81 -12.02 25.16
N MET A 241 -16.94 -11.23 24.08
CA MET A 241 -16.82 -11.72 22.71
C MET A 241 -15.40 -12.21 22.40
N VAL A 242 -14.37 -11.50 22.87
CA VAL A 242 -12.97 -11.88 22.70
C VAL A 242 -12.62 -13.12 23.53
N ASP A 243 -13.15 -13.25 24.75
CA ASP A 243 -13.04 -14.46 25.56
C ASP A 243 -13.69 -15.68 24.85
N GLY A 244 -14.86 -15.48 24.22
CA GLY A 244 -15.52 -16.52 23.43
C GLY A 244 -14.75 -16.93 22.18
N LEU A 245 -14.08 -15.99 21.50
CA LEU A 245 -13.17 -16.28 20.39
C LEU A 245 -11.98 -17.15 20.84
N GLU A 246 -11.38 -16.81 21.98
CA GLU A 246 -10.27 -17.58 22.55
C GLU A 246 -10.69 -19.01 22.92
N ALA A 247 -11.86 -19.19 23.53
CA ALA A 247 -12.38 -20.51 23.86
C ALA A 247 -12.58 -21.39 22.60
N LYS A 248 -13.09 -20.80 21.51
CA LYS A 248 -13.24 -21.49 20.22
C LYS A 248 -11.89 -21.86 19.60
N LEU A 249 -10.90 -20.95 19.67
CA LEU A 249 -9.55 -21.21 19.19
C LEU A 249 -8.84 -22.31 19.96
N LYS A 250 -9.12 -22.47 21.26
CA LYS A 250 -8.60 -23.61 22.03
C LYS A 250 -9.22 -24.95 21.60
N ALA A 251 -10.44 -24.94 21.05
CA ALA A 251 -11.11 -26.13 20.53
C ALA A 251 -10.69 -26.47 19.09
N ASP A 252 -10.45 -25.45 18.25
CA ASP A 252 -9.97 -25.59 16.87
C ASP A 252 -8.79 -24.63 16.62
N PRO A 253 -7.55 -25.08 16.91
CA PRO A 253 -6.42 -24.18 17.04
C PRO A 253 -5.63 -23.98 15.75
N ALA A 254 -6.02 -24.62 14.65
CA ALA A 254 -5.30 -24.60 13.37
C ALA A 254 -5.40 -23.25 12.61
N ASP A 255 -6.33 -22.39 13.01
CA ASP A 255 -6.55 -21.09 12.34
C ASP A 255 -5.59 -20.01 12.87
N VAL A 256 -4.42 -19.94 12.22
CA VAL A 256 -3.36 -18.94 12.51
C VAL A 256 -3.89 -17.51 12.47
N ASP A 257 -4.79 -17.19 11.56
CA ASP A 257 -5.28 -15.82 11.38
C ASP A 257 -6.24 -15.41 12.51
N ARG A 258 -7.01 -16.36 13.04
CA ARG A 258 -7.80 -16.11 14.25
C ARG A 258 -6.93 -15.88 15.48
N TRP A 259 -5.78 -16.53 15.59
CA TRP A 259 -4.82 -16.20 16.66
C TRP A 259 -4.27 -14.78 16.54
N ILE A 260 -3.99 -14.31 15.31
CA ILE A 260 -3.55 -12.93 15.06
C ILE A 260 -4.67 -11.93 15.41
N MET A 261 -5.91 -12.23 15.01
CA MET A 261 -7.07 -11.42 15.35
C MET A 261 -7.27 -11.34 16.87
N LEU A 262 -7.17 -12.47 17.57
CA LEU A 262 -7.27 -12.51 19.03
C LEU A 262 -6.21 -11.63 19.69
N MET A 263 -4.95 -11.72 19.27
CA MET A 263 -3.88 -10.86 19.79
C MET A 263 -4.18 -9.37 19.59
N ARG A 264 -4.65 -8.98 18.40
CA ARG A 264 -5.02 -7.60 18.09
C ARG A 264 -6.15 -7.11 18.99
N SER A 265 -7.23 -7.89 19.10
CA SER A 265 -8.38 -7.54 19.94
C SER A 265 -7.98 -7.37 21.41
N ARG A 266 -7.14 -8.27 21.95
CA ARG A 266 -6.61 -8.16 23.31
C ARG A 266 -5.74 -6.91 23.51
N MET A 267 -4.91 -6.56 22.52
CA MET A 267 -4.09 -5.34 22.58
C MET A 267 -4.95 -4.07 22.55
N THR A 268 -6.02 -4.04 21.76
CA THR A 268 -6.98 -2.91 21.75
C THR A 268 -7.70 -2.75 23.10
N LEU A 269 -7.98 -3.85 23.80
CA LEU A 269 -8.57 -3.84 25.15
C LEU A 269 -7.57 -3.55 26.28
N GLY A 270 -6.28 -3.38 25.98
CA GLY A 270 -5.23 -3.21 26.99
C GLY A 270 -4.88 -4.48 27.76
N GLU A 271 -5.36 -5.64 27.32
CA GLU A 271 -5.14 -6.94 27.96
C GLU A 271 -3.82 -7.60 27.51
N THR A 272 -2.73 -6.87 27.71
CA THR A 272 -1.40 -7.21 27.16
C THR A 272 -0.92 -8.61 27.56
N ALA A 273 -1.17 -9.03 28.80
CA ALA A 273 -0.80 -10.37 29.27
C ALA A 273 -1.56 -11.49 28.53
N LYS A 274 -2.85 -11.27 28.23
CA LYS A 274 -3.66 -12.22 27.46
C LYS A 274 -3.23 -12.25 25.99
N ALA A 275 -2.82 -11.12 25.42
CA ALA A 275 -2.24 -11.08 24.07
C ALA A 275 -0.94 -11.90 23.98
N THR A 276 -0.05 -11.78 24.98
CA THR A 276 1.16 -12.62 25.07
C THR A 276 0.82 -14.11 25.21
N GLN A 277 -0.23 -14.45 25.97
CA GLN A 277 -0.67 -15.84 26.08
C GLN A 277 -1.24 -16.37 24.75
N ALA A 278 -2.05 -15.57 24.05
CA ALA A 278 -2.58 -15.92 22.73
C ALA A 278 -1.47 -16.14 21.69
N LEU A 279 -0.37 -15.37 21.76
CA LEU A 279 0.82 -15.62 20.94
C LEU A 279 1.43 -16.99 21.23
N LYS A 280 1.63 -17.33 22.51
CA LYS A 280 2.22 -18.62 22.92
C LYS A 280 1.35 -19.78 22.48
N ASP A 281 0.05 -19.71 22.73
CA ASP A 281 -0.92 -20.76 22.38
C ASP A 281 -1.01 -20.92 20.86
N GLY A 282 -1.06 -19.81 20.11
CA GLY A 282 -1.05 -19.83 18.65
C GLY A 282 0.20 -20.46 18.06
N ILE A 283 1.39 -20.17 18.61
CA ILE A 283 2.66 -20.78 18.18
C ILE A 283 2.70 -22.26 18.52
N ALA A 284 2.27 -22.65 19.73
CA ALA A 284 2.25 -24.05 20.16
C ALA A 284 1.32 -24.89 19.26
N ALA A 285 0.18 -24.33 18.87
CA ALA A 285 -0.76 -24.96 17.96
C ALA A 285 -0.32 -24.95 16.48
N ASN A 286 0.46 -23.95 16.06
CA ASN A 286 0.86 -23.76 14.68
C ASN A 286 2.39 -23.53 14.55
N PRO A 287 3.23 -24.56 14.80
CA PRO A 287 4.68 -24.40 14.81
C PRO A 287 5.24 -23.89 13.48
N GLU A 288 4.67 -24.32 12.35
CA GLU A 288 5.08 -23.90 11.01
C GLU A 288 4.80 -22.41 10.74
N ALA A 289 3.77 -21.85 11.39
CA ALA A 289 3.40 -20.45 11.28
C ALA A 289 4.04 -19.56 12.37
N ALA A 290 4.94 -20.11 13.19
CA ALA A 290 5.50 -19.39 14.34
C ALA A 290 6.21 -18.08 13.95
N ALA A 291 6.90 -18.06 12.81
CA ALA A 291 7.56 -16.86 12.31
C ALA A 291 6.54 -15.74 11.97
N ARG A 292 5.43 -16.11 11.31
CA ARG A 292 4.34 -15.19 10.96
C ARG A 292 3.66 -14.65 12.22
N LEU A 293 3.34 -15.52 13.19
CA LEU A 293 2.71 -15.12 14.45
C LEU A 293 3.58 -14.15 15.26
N LYS A 294 4.88 -14.41 15.37
CA LYS A 294 5.83 -13.50 16.03
C LYS A 294 5.96 -12.16 15.31
N ALA A 295 6.06 -12.16 13.98
CA ALA A 295 6.14 -10.94 13.19
C ALA A 295 4.90 -10.05 13.39
N GLN A 296 3.70 -10.64 13.36
CA GLN A 296 2.45 -9.93 13.62
C GLN A 296 2.36 -9.41 15.05
N ALA A 297 2.75 -10.23 16.03
CA ALA A 297 2.78 -9.83 17.44
C ALA A 297 3.71 -8.65 17.71
N ARG A 298 4.87 -8.56 17.05
CA ARG A 298 5.77 -7.39 17.14
C ARG A 298 5.12 -6.12 16.59
N MET A 299 4.44 -6.20 15.45
CA MET A 299 3.72 -5.06 14.88
C MET A 299 2.58 -4.58 15.79
N LEU A 300 1.95 -5.50 16.51
CA LEU A 300 0.89 -5.20 17.47
C LEU A 300 1.42 -4.71 18.84
N GLY A 301 2.74 -4.75 19.08
CA GLY A 301 3.33 -4.37 20.36
C GLY A 301 3.13 -5.39 21.49
N VAL A 302 2.87 -6.66 21.16
CA VAL A 302 2.71 -7.73 22.16
C VAL A 302 4.07 -8.05 22.81
N PRO A 303 4.20 -7.97 24.15
CA PRO A 303 5.46 -8.27 24.84
C PRO A 303 5.91 -9.73 24.64
N GLY A 304 7.21 -9.91 24.39
CA GLY A 304 7.86 -11.22 24.28
C GLY A 304 7.83 -11.85 22.88
N ALA A 305 7.46 -11.10 21.84
CA ALA A 305 7.42 -11.51 20.43
C ALA A 305 8.77 -11.40 19.69
#